data_AF-A0A1V2PWC1-F1
#
_entry.id   AF-A0A1V2PWC1-F1
#
_cell.length_a   1.000
_cell.length_b   1.000
_cell.length_c   1.000
_cell.angle_alpha   90.00
_cell.angle_beta   90.00
_cell.angle_gamma   90.00
#
_symmetry.space_group_name_H-M   'P 1'
#
loop_
_entity.id
_entity.type
_entity.pdbx_description
1 polymer ?
#
loop_
_entity_poly.entity_id
_entity_poly.type
_entity_poly.pdbx_seq_one_letter_code
_entity_poly.pdbx_strand_id
1 'polypeptide(L)'
;MPEALTAFAEGSESLAEKFGTLAGLLEQARVDDQCFGPIGDAVGLSSGYFSSLDECRQLATDAQEFLKQTGDQLRQSFEVYQGVDDGISQALTQIGNGLGGGR
;
A
#
# COMPACT_ATOMS: atom_id res chain seq x y z
N MET A 1 -18.39 -9.52 -4.51
CA MET A 1 -17.32 -8.90 -5.30
C MET A 1 -16.82 -7.60 -4.67
N PRO A 2 -17.67 -6.66 -4.21
CA PRO A 2 -17.21 -5.42 -3.57
C PRO A 2 -16.36 -5.68 -2.31
N GLU A 3 -16.79 -6.61 -1.44
CA GLU A 3 -16.08 -6.96 -0.20
C GLU A 3 -14.65 -7.48 -0.42
N ALA A 4 -14.37 -8.11 -1.56
CA ALA A 4 -13.02 -8.58 -1.90
C ALA A 4 -12.07 -7.42 -2.21
N LEU A 5 -12.57 -6.31 -2.77
CA LEU A 5 -11.78 -5.10 -3.00
C LEU A 5 -11.39 -4.45 -1.67
N THR A 6 -12.33 -4.38 -0.72
CA THR A 6 -12.08 -3.83 0.62
C THR A 6 -11.08 -4.68 1.40
N ALA A 7 -11.25 -6.02 1.39
CA ALA A 7 -10.31 -6.93 2.05
C ALA A 7 -8.90 -6.85 1.45
N PHE A 8 -8.77 -6.70 0.13
CA PHE A 8 -7.47 -6.54 -0.52
C PHE A 8 -6.85 -5.16 -0.24
N ALA A 9 -7.66 -4.11 -0.10
CA ALA A 9 -7.19 -2.78 0.32
C ALA A 9 -6.63 -2.81 1.75
N GLU A 10 -7.34 -3.42 2.69
CA GLU A 10 -6.88 -3.61 4.08
C GLU A 10 -5.60 -4.45 4.15
N GLY A 11 -5.54 -5.54 3.36
CA GLY A 11 -4.34 -6.34 3.24
C GLY A 11 -3.15 -5.53 2.72
N SER A 12 -3.38 -4.69 1.70
CA SER A 12 -2.35 -3.83 1.12
C SER A 12 -1.81 -2.83 2.15
N GLU A 13 -2.67 -2.23 2.96
CA GLU A 13 -2.25 -1.35 4.06
C GLU A 13 -1.41 -2.08 5.11
N SER A 14 -1.86 -3.25 5.55
CA SER A 14 -1.09 -4.04 6.52
C SER A 14 0.30 -4.41 6.00
N LEU A 15 0.42 -4.75 4.71
CA LEU A 15 1.73 -4.96 4.10
C LEU A 15 2.54 -3.66 3.99
N ALA A 16 1.91 -2.54 3.65
CA ALA A 16 2.57 -1.24 3.56
C ALA A 16 3.20 -0.82 4.90
N GLU A 17 2.51 -1.05 6.02
CA GLU A 17 3.04 -0.80 7.36
C GLU A 17 4.26 -1.67 7.67
N LYS A 18 4.25 -2.94 7.27
CA LYS A 18 5.38 -3.85 7.43
C LYS A 18 6.60 -3.40 6.63
N PHE A 19 6.39 -2.94 5.39
CA PHE A 19 7.48 -2.40 4.57
C PHE A 19 8.03 -1.09 5.13
N GLY A 20 7.18 -0.21 5.65
CA GLY A 20 7.64 0.98 6.37
C GLY A 20 8.47 0.64 7.62
N THR A 21 8.04 -0.38 8.37
CA THR A 21 8.80 -0.89 9.52
C THR A 21 10.15 -1.47 9.06
N LEU A 22 10.18 -2.23 7.98
CA LEU A 22 11.40 -2.78 7.40
C LEU A 22 12.39 -1.68 6.97
N ALA A 23 11.90 -0.63 6.31
CA ALA A 23 12.74 0.52 5.94
C ALA A 23 13.39 1.16 7.18
N GLY A 24 12.62 1.33 8.27
CA GLY A 24 13.15 1.85 9.53
C GLY A 24 14.14 0.90 10.22
N LEU A 25 13.96 -0.42 10.09
CA LEU A 25 14.93 -1.41 10.60
C LEU A 25 16.23 -1.40 9.78
N LEU A 26 16.13 -1.22 8.46
CA LEU A 26 17.30 -1.11 7.59
C LEU A 26 18.11 0.15 7.91
N GLU A 27 17.45 1.27 8.20
CA GLU A 27 18.13 2.48 8.67
C GLU A 27 18.85 2.26 10.01
N GLN A 28 18.22 1.55 10.95
CA GLN A 28 18.85 1.19 12.23
C GLN A 28 19.99 0.19 12.08
N ALA A 29 19.94 -0.68 11.06
CA ALA A 29 20.99 -1.65 10.80
C ALA A 29 22.30 -1.00 10.34
N ARG A 30 22.28 0.30 9.96
CA ARG A 30 23.47 1.06 9.61
C ARG A 30 24.46 1.07 10.77
N VAL A 31 25.49 0.24 10.66
CA VAL A 31 26.62 0.23 11.60
C VAL A 31 27.54 1.42 11.35
N ASP A 32 28.29 1.82 12.37
CA ASP A 32 29.34 2.83 12.23
C ASP A 32 30.45 2.33 11.28
N ASP A 33 30.98 3.23 10.46
CA ASP A 33 32.05 2.98 9.49
C ASP A 33 33.26 2.28 10.16
N GLN A 34 33.52 2.58 11.44
CA GLN A 34 34.57 1.96 12.24
C GLN A 34 34.42 0.45 12.42
N CYS A 35 33.23 -0.12 12.22
CA CYS A 35 33.00 -1.57 12.26
C CYS A 35 33.72 -2.33 11.13
N PHE A 36 34.02 -1.67 10.00
CA PHE A 36 34.72 -2.29 8.87
C PHE A 36 36.24 -2.24 9.03
N GLY A 37 36.74 -1.37 9.89
CA GLY A 37 38.16 -1.13 10.12
C GLY A 37 38.88 -0.53 8.90
N PRO A 38 40.14 -0.09 9.07
CA PRO A 38 40.86 0.66 8.04
C PRO A 38 41.15 -0.17 6.77
N ILE A 39 41.27 -1.49 6.88
CA ILE A 39 41.42 -2.37 5.71
C ILE A 39 40.08 -2.50 4.98
N GLY A 40 38.98 -2.67 5.71
CA GLY A 40 37.65 -2.81 5.12
C GLY A 40 37.20 -1.55 4.38
N ASP A 41 37.51 -0.38 4.92
CA ASP A 41 37.30 0.90 4.24
C ASP A 41 38.18 1.03 2.98
N ALA A 42 39.46 0.66 3.07
CA ALA A 42 40.39 0.77 1.93
C ALA A 42 40.01 -0.10 0.74
N VAL A 43 39.29 -1.21 0.97
CA VAL A 43 38.77 -2.10 -0.09
C VAL A 43 37.29 -1.84 -0.42
N GLY A 44 36.69 -0.79 0.15
CA GLY A 44 35.34 -0.34 -0.16
C GLY A 44 34.20 -1.17 0.44
N LEU A 45 34.47 -2.03 1.42
CA LEU A 45 33.44 -2.87 2.05
C LEU A 45 32.35 -2.06 2.75
N SER A 46 32.73 -0.98 3.44
CA SER A 46 31.78 -0.05 4.06
C SER A 46 30.90 0.63 3.01
N SER A 47 31.51 1.15 1.94
CA SER A 47 30.77 1.81 0.86
C SER A 47 29.77 0.89 0.16
N GLY A 48 30.16 -0.37 -0.13
CA GLY A 48 29.29 -1.35 -0.75
C GLY A 48 28.15 -1.76 0.18
N TYR A 49 28.46 -2.01 1.46
CA TYR A 49 27.45 -2.28 2.48
C TYR A 49 26.43 -1.15 2.59
N PHE A 50 26.88 0.11 2.70
CA PHE A 50 25.98 1.25 2.82
C PHE A 50 25.15 1.48 1.55
N SER A 51 25.70 1.27 0.35
CA SER A 51 24.93 1.32 -0.90
C SER A 51 23.82 0.28 -0.90
N SER A 52 24.15 -0.99 -0.61
CA SER A 52 23.15 -2.05 -0.57
C SER A 52 22.08 -1.84 0.51
N LEU A 53 22.47 -1.28 1.66
CA LEU A 53 21.54 -0.92 2.74
C LEU A 53 20.56 0.17 2.27
N ASP A 54 21.07 1.21 1.61
CA ASP A 54 20.26 2.32 1.10
C ASP A 54 19.33 1.85 -0.03
N GLU A 55 19.82 1.03 -0.95
CA GLU A 55 19.02 0.40 -2.01
C GLU A 55 17.88 -0.46 -1.43
N CYS A 56 18.16 -1.28 -0.42
CA CYS A 56 17.14 -2.09 0.25
C CYS A 56 16.11 -1.21 0.97
N ARG A 57 16.56 -0.12 1.61
CA ARG A 57 15.67 0.82 2.29
C ARG A 57 14.76 1.54 1.30
N GLN A 58 15.31 1.99 0.17
CA GLN A 58 14.55 2.64 -0.89
C GLN A 58 13.51 1.67 -1.46
N LEU A 59 13.89 0.43 -1.77
CA LEU A 59 12.98 -0.57 -2.29
C LEU A 59 11.82 -0.88 -1.31
N ALA A 60 12.12 -0.94 0.00
CA ALA A 60 11.09 -1.10 1.02
C ALA A 60 10.14 0.11 1.07
N THR A 61 10.67 1.33 0.90
CA THR A 61 9.88 2.56 0.85
C THR A 61 8.98 2.58 -0.38
N ASP A 62 9.51 2.25 -1.55
CA ASP A 62 8.76 2.18 -2.81
C ASP A 62 7.63 1.15 -2.73
N ALA A 63 7.91 -0.02 -2.12
CA ALA A 63 6.89 -1.05 -1.89
C ALA A 63 5.77 -0.56 -0.95
N GLN A 64 6.13 0.16 0.12
CA GLN A 64 5.14 0.77 1.01
C GLN A 64 4.24 1.76 0.26
N GLU A 65 4.82 2.65 -0.55
CA GLU A 65 4.05 3.63 -1.32
C GLU A 65 3.13 2.97 -2.34
N PHE A 66 3.64 2.00 -3.09
CA PHE A 66 2.88 1.24 -4.08
C PHE A 66 1.64 0.58 -3.46
N LEU A 67 1.81 -0.05 -2.29
CA LEU A 67 0.73 -0.73 -1.59
C LEU A 67 -0.31 0.24 -1.04
N LYS A 68 0.09 1.40 -0.51
CA LYS A 68 -0.84 2.45 -0.09
C LYS A 68 -1.68 2.96 -1.26
N GLN A 69 -1.04 3.30 -2.37
CA GLN A 69 -1.72 3.77 -3.57
C GLN A 69 -2.69 2.72 -4.13
N THR A 70 -2.28 1.45 -4.11
CA THR A 70 -3.13 0.32 -4.52
C THR A 70 -4.35 0.22 -3.62
N GLY A 71 -4.18 0.27 -2.29
CA GLY A 71 -5.27 0.25 -1.33
C GLY A 71 -6.29 1.38 -1.55
N ASP A 72 -5.81 2.60 -1.78
CA ASP A 72 -6.65 3.76 -2.02
C ASP A 72 -7.46 3.65 -3.32
N GLN A 73 -6.83 3.16 -4.40
CA GLN A 73 -7.52 2.94 -5.68
C GLN A 73 -8.61 1.86 -5.58
N LEU A 74 -8.39 0.82 -4.78
CA LEU A 74 -9.36 -0.24 -4.55
C LEU A 74 -10.57 0.25 -3.76
N ARG A 75 -10.36 1.09 -2.74
CA ARG A 75 -11.45 1.75 -2.01
C ARG A 75 -12.26 2.65 -2.90
N GLN A 76 -11.59 3.49 -3.70
CA GLN A 76 -12.27 4.35 -4.64
C GLN A 76 -13.11 3.54 -5.63
N SER A 77 -12.58 2.40 -6.09
CA SER A 77 -13.32 1.49 -6.98
C SER A 77 -14.54 0.89 -6.27
N PHE A 78 -14.40 0.49 -5.00
CA PHE A 78 -15.52 0.01 -4.19
C PHE A 78 -16.62 1.07 -4.03
N GLU A 79 -16.26 2.31 -3.70
CA GLU A 79 -17.20 3.44 -3.57
C GLU A 79 -17.98 3.69 -4.86
N VAL A 80 -17.30 3.61 -6.01
CA VAL A 80 -17.95 3.74 -7.32
C VAL A 80 -18.96 2.61 -7.55
N TYR A 81 -18.60 1.35 -7.26
CA TYR A 81 -19.54 0.23 -7.41
C TYR A 81 -20.75 0.37 -6.49
N GLN A 82 -20.54 0.76 -5.23
CA GLN A 82 -21.63 0.95 -4.28
C GLN A 82 -22.58 2.08 -4.73
N GLY A 83 -22.04 3.21 -5.20
CA GLY A 83 -22.85 4.31 -5.71
C GLY A 83 -23.69 3.94 -6.95
N VAL A 84 -23.15 3.08 -7.82
CA VAL A 84 -23.90 2.55 -8.98
C VAL A 84 -25.05 1.64 -8.51
N ASP A 85 -24.79 0.71 -7.60
CA ASP A 85 -25.83 -0.19 -7.06
C ASP A 85 -26.95 0.59 -6.35
N ASP A 86 -26.58 1.58 -5.54
CA ASP A 86 -27.55 2.45 -4.85
C ASP A 86 -28.40 3.26 -5.84
N GLY A 87 -27.77 3.82 -6.88
CA GLY A 87 -28.47 4.57 -7.93
C GLY A 87 -29.46 3.72 -8.71
N ILE A 88 -29.07 2.48 -9.07
CA ILE A 88 -29.94 1.52 -9.75
C ILE A 88 -31.10 1.11 -8.83
N SER A 89 -30.81 0.81 -7.56
CA SER A 89 -31.82 0.43 -6.56
C SER A 89 -32.85 1.54 -6.34
N GLN A 90 -32.41 2.79 -6.23
CA GLN A 90 -33.29 3.95 -6.11
C GLN A 90 -34.14 4.16 -7.35
N ALA A 91 -33.55 4.06 -8.55
CA ALA A 91 -34.29 4.19 -9.81
C ALA A 91 -35.36 3.10 -9.95
N LEU A 92 -35.02 1.85 -9.64
CA LEU A 92 -35.98 0.74 -9.65
C LEU A 92 -37.10 0.92 -8.63
N THR A 93 -36.78 1.41 -7.42
CA THR A 93 -37.77 1.72 -6.38
C THR A 93 -38.72 2.83 -6.84
N GLN A 94 -38.21 3.90 -7.45
CA GLN A 94 -39.03 4.99 -7.99
C GLN A 94 -39.95 4.50 -9.11
N ILE A 95 -39.45 3.67 -10.03
CA ILE A 95 -40.26 3.05 -11.09
C ILE A 95 -41.35 2.15 -10.49
N GLY A 96 -41.00 1.31 -9.51
CA GLY A 96 -41.95 0.44 -8.82
C GLY A 96 -43.07 1.21 -8.11
N ASN A 97 -42.73 2.31 -7.44
CA ASN A 97 -43.71 3.19 -6.80
C ASN A 97 -44.60 3.91 -7.82
N GLY A 98 -44.03 4.35 -8.95
CA GLY A 98 -44.77 4.98 -10.04
C GLY A 98 -45.74 4.04 -10.77
N LEU A 99 -45.38 2.76 -10.89
CA LEU A 99 -46.23 1.73 -11.49
C LEU A 99 -47.27 1.15 -10.51
N GLY A 100 -46.97 1.13 -9.21
CA GLY A 100 -47.87 0.63 -8.15
C GLY A 100 -48.96 1.60 -7.69
N GLY A 101 -48.81 2.91 -7.95
CA GLY A 101 -49.78 3.94 -7.57
C GLY A 101 -50.95 4.15 -8.55
N GLY A 102 -51.00 3.39 -9.65
CA GLY A 102 -52.02 3.52 -10.71
C GLY A 102 -53.20 2.55 -10.58
N ARG A 103 -53.82 2.44 -9.40
CA ARG A 103 -55.11 1.75 -9.20
C ARG A 103 -55.99 2.51 -8.22
#